data_AF-N0E069-F1
#
_entry.id   AF-N0E069-F1
#
_cell.length_a   1.000
_cell.length_b   1.000
_cell.length_c   1.000
_cell.angle_alpha   90.00
_cell.angle_beta   90.00
_cell.angle_gamma   90.00
#
_symmetry.space_group_name_H-M   'P 1'
#
loop_
_entity.id
_entity.type
_entity.pdbx_description
1 polymer ?
#
loop_
_entity_poly.entity_id
_entity_poly.type
_entity_poly.pdbx_seq_one_letter_code
_entity_poly.pdbx_strand_id
1 'polypeptide(L)'
;MGLPDAAVLRLDHLVATAQVEGRVPALVAGVVRDGALVWSGAAGSVGASAPDDDTQFRMGSITKTFVAVTILRLRDAGRLDLADRFEEHVAGTPFGSVTIEQLLTHTAGLQAETPGPWWERTPGGTWDELVAAGVEQRFRAGRRFHYTNVGYAALGHLLEVVEHRPWFEVVRDDLLVPLGMMRTTLRPSGRAAQGWAVHPVADLVLREPEHDAGAMAPAGQLWSTVADLGRWAAFLAGRTEGVLSADTVAEMLEPHMVHEEVGAPWTGAHGLGWEVWNVDGVRYAGHGGSMPGFLAGLRVNLATGDGVVTLLNTTSTPVGRSLMTDLHATLLEAAPNAPTPWVGQGEAVGLDLVGQWHWGPAPVVASLRQGRLVLGEPGERRGSRFDPVGPDEWIGLDGYYTGEPLRVVRDAHGAVSHLDLASFRFTREPYDPARDIPGGVDEAGWH
;
A
#
# COMPACT_ATOMS: atom_id res chain seq x y z
N MET A 1 22.37 -10.63 2.62
CA MET A 1 22.81 -11.73 3.50
C MET A 1 21.73 -12.81 3.41
N GLY A 2 22.07 -14.08 3.23
CA GLY A 2 21.06 -15.14 3.16
C GLY A 2 20.35 -15.34 4.51
N LEU A 3 19.15 -15.93 4.50
CA LEU A 3 18.48 -16.32 5.73
C LEU A 3 19.25 -17.45 6.43
N PRO A 4 19.21 -17.55 7.77
CA PRO A 4 19.78 -18.69 8.48
C PRO A 4 19.17 -20.03 8.03
N ASP A 5 19.97 -21.11 7.97
CA ASP A 5 19.50 -22.43 7.50
C ASP A 5 18.26 -22.94 8.22
N ALA A 6 18.17 -22.72 9.53
CA ALA A 6 17.00 -23.10 10.33
C ALA A 6 15.72 -22.37 9.89
N ALA A 7 15.85 -21.11 9.45
CA ALA A 7 14.74 -20.33 8.93
C ALA A 7 14.29 -20.85 7.56
N VAL A 8 15.25 -21.13 6.67
CA VAL A 8 14.97 -21.73 5.35
C VAL A 8 14.20 -23.05 5.51
N LEU A 9 14.69 -23.95 6.36
CA LEU A 9 14.01 -25.23 6.65
C LEU A 9 12.59 -25.03 7.21
N ARG A 10 12.38 -24.00 8.04
CA ARG A 10 11.06 -23.68 8.58
C ARG A 10 10.11 -23.16 7.50
N LEU A 11 10.59 -22.25 6.64
CA LEU A 11 9.80 -21.71 5.53
C LEU A 11 9.42 -22.81 4.52
N ASP A 12 10.37 -23.68 4.17
CA ASP A 12 10.12 -24.85 3.30
C ASP A 12 9.06 -25.78 3.91
N HIS A 13 9.15 -26.03 5.22
CA HIS A 13 8.16 -26.83 5.94
C HIS A 13 6.77 -26.18 5.95
N LEU A 14 6.68 -24.85 6.13
CA LEU A 14 5.41 -24.13 6.07
C LEU A 14 4.75 -24.25 4.68
N VAL A 15 5.53 -24.11 3.61
CA VAL A 15 5.04 -24.29 2.23
C VAL A 15 4.55 -25.70 1.97
N ALA A 16 5.32 -26.72 2.37
CA ALA A 16 4.92 -28.11 2.20
C ALA A 16 3.65 -28.45 3.00
N THR A 17 3.57 -27.99 4.25
CA THR A 17 2.40 -28.19 5.11
C THR A 17 1.17 -27.49 4.55
N ALA A 18 1.29 -26.22 4.14
CA ALA A 18 0.19 -25.48 3.53
C ALA A 18 -0.29 -26.15 2.23
N GLN A 19 0.60 -26.68 1.40
CA GLN A 19 0.21 -27.41 0.19
C GLN A 19 -0.63 -28.65 0.53
N VAL A 20 -0.21 -29.44 1.52
CA VAL A 20 -0.91 -30.66 1.95
C VAL A 20 -2.24 -30.34 2.63
N GLU A 21 -2.24 -29.52 3.67
CA GLU A 21 -3.43 -29.17 4.46
C GLU A 21 -4.44 -28.37 3.63
N GLY A 22 -3.94 -27.49 2.75
CA GLY A 22 -4.75 -26.69 1.85
C GLY A 22 -5.21 -27.44 0.60
N ARG A 23 -4.76 -28.69 0.39
CA ARG A 23 -5.06 -29.54 -0.78
C ARG A 23 -4.80 -28.81 -2.09
N VAL A 24 -3.69 -28.08 -2.16
CA VAL A 24 -3.35 -27.18 -3.27
C VAL A 24 -2.53 -27.95 -4.31
N PRO A 25 -2.90 -27.98 -5.61
CA PRO A 25 -2.14 -28.74 -6.60
C PRO A 25 -0.69 -28.25 -6.78
N ALA A 26 -0.48 -26.94 -6.74
CA ALA A 26 0.83 -26.29 -6.80
C ALA A 26 0.81 -24.97 -6.02
N LEU A 27 1.88 -24.73 -5.28
CA LEU A 27 2.09 -23.54 -4.47
C LEU A 27 3.53 -23.07 -4.64
N VAL A 28 3.71 -21.76 -4.81
CA VAL A 28 5.01 -21.08 -4.73
C VAL A 28 4.88 -19.93 -3.75
N ALA A 29 5.86 -19.76 -2.89
CA ALA A 29 5.95 -18.63 -1.97
C ALA A 29 7.34 -18.00 -2.01
N GLY A 30 7.41 -16.73 -1.64
CA GLY A 30 8.63 -15.94 -1.64
C GLY A 30 8.68 -14.99 -0.46
N VAL A 31 9.89 -14.75 0.03
CA VAL A 31 10.17 -13.79 1.10
C VAL A 31 11.14 -12.74 0.55
N VAL A 32 10.78 -11.48 0.73
CA VAL A 32 11.51 -10.31 0.24
C VAL A 32 12.06 -9.53 1.44
N ARG A 33 13.33 -9.18 1.37
CA ARG A 33 14.00 -8.34 2.37
C ARG A 33 15.09 -7.54 1.68
N ASP A 34 15.30 -6.31 2.15
CA ASP A 34 16.28 -5.39 1.57
C ASP A 34 16.15 -5.34 0.06
N GLY A 35 14.90 -5.25 -0.41
CA GLY A 35 14.48 -5.20 -1.81
C GLY A 35 14.97 -6.33 -2.70
N ALA A 36 15.21 -7.53 -2.15
CA ALA A 36 15.54 -8.74 -2.91
C ALA A 36 14.72 -9.94 -2.43
N LEU A 37 14.42 -10.87 -3.34
CA LEU A 37 13.87 -12.18 -2.99
C LEU A 37 14.96 -13.00 -2.29
N VAL A 38 14.89 -13.09 -0.96
CA VAL A 38 15.92 -13.75 -0.13
C VAL A 38 15.65 -15.25 0.07
N TRP A 39 14.42 -15.68 -0.21
CA TRP A 39 14.01 -17.08 -0.24
C TRP A 39 12.80 -17.26 -1.15
N SER A 40 12.76 -18.40 -1.83
CA SER A 40 11.57 -18.91 -2.51
C SER A 40 11.44 -20.41 -2.23
N GLY A 41 10.20 -20.85 -2.02
CA GLY A 41 9.86 -22.24 -1.76
C GLY A 41 8.67 -22.66 -2.60
N ALA A 42 8.62 -23.95 -2.93
CA ALA A 42 7.60 -24.51 -3.80
C ALA A 42 7.15 -25.89 -3.32
N ALA A 43 5.87 -26.20 -3.53
CA ALA A 43 5.31 -27.52 -3.28
C ALA A 43 4.24 -27.87 -4.32
N GLY A 44 3.98 -29.17 -4.49
CA GLY A 44 3.06 -29.67 -5.53
C GLY A 44 3.70 -29.69 -6.93
N SER A 45 2.87 -29.69 -7.98
CA SER A 45 3.35 -29.83 -9.35
C SER A 45 2.59 -28.99 -10.38
N VAL A 46 3.33 -28.49 -11.36
CA VAL A 46 2.81 -27.90 -12.59
C VAL A 46 3.17 -28.84 -13.73
N GLY A 47 2.18 -29.60 -14.20
CA GLY A 47 2.42 -30.72 -15.10
C GLY A 47 3.19 -31.84 -14.37
N ALA A 48 4.34 -32.23 -14.91
CA ALA A 48 5.17 -33.31 -14.37
C ALA A 48 6.30 -32.82 -13.42
N SER A 49 6.43 -31.50 -13.20
CA SER A 49 7.55 -30.91 -12.46
C SER A 49 7.08 -30.01 -11.33
N ALA A 50 7.85 -29.93 -10.24
CA ALA A 50 7.62 -28.95 -9.17
C ALA A 50 7.72 -27.51 -9.72
N PRO A 51 6.85 -26.57 -9.33
CA PRO A 51 6.97 -25.19 -9.75
C PRO A 51 8.27 -24.56 -9.21
N ASP A 52 8.72 -23.50 -9.84
CA ASP A 52 9.91 -22.73 -9.49
C ASP A 52 9.58 -21.23 -9.41
N ASP A 53 10.61 -20.41 -9.20
CA ASP A 53 10.48 -18.96 -9.05
C ASP A 53 10.07 -18.22 -10.34
N ASP A 54 10.18 -18.87 -11.50
CA ASP A 54 9.79 -18.36 -12.83
C ASP A 54 8.46 -18.97 -13.36
N THR A 55 7.84 -19.85 -12.58
CA THR A 55 6.55 -20.45 -12.96
C THR A 55 5.44 -19.42 -12.81
N GLN A 56 4.72 -19.14 -13.90
CA GLN A 56 3.63 -18.17 -13.89
C GLN A 56 2.35 -18.72 -13.23
N PHE A 57 1.69 -17.87 -12.46
CA PHE A 57 0.35 -18.05 -11.94
C PHE A 57 -0.48 -16.81 -12.28
N ARG A 58 -1.81 -16.96 -12.40
CA ARG A 58 -2.69 -15.80 -12.53
C ARG A 58 -2.74 -15.07 -11.20
N MET A 59 -2.40 -13.78 -11.18
CA MET A 59 -2.27 -13.02 -9.91
C MET A 59 -3.56 -12.32 -9.50
N GLY A 60 -4.62 -12.40 -10.31
CA GLY A 60 -5.92 -11.84 -10.00
C GLY A 60 -5.82 -10.34 -9.70
N SER A 61 -6.55 -9.90 -8.67
CA SER A 61 -6.69 -8.49 -8.31
C SER A 61 -5.40 -7.77 -7.92
N ILE A 62 -4.27 -8.45 -7.72
CA ILE A 62 -2.96 -7.79 -7.66
C ILE A 62 -2.72 -6.96 -8.93
N THR A 63 -3.29 -7.35 -10.08
CA THR A 63 -3.32 -6.56 -11.34
C THR A 63 -3.70 -5.09 -11.14
N LYS A 64 -4.66 -4.81 -10.24
CA LYS A 64 -5.14 -3.45 -9.95
C LYS A 64 -4.03 -2.52 -9.51
N THR A 65 -3.09 -3.03 -8.72
CA THR A 65 -1.95 -2.26 -8.22
C THR A 65 -1.06 -1.74 -9.36
N PHE A 66 -0.92 -2.51 -10.46
CA PHE A 66 -0.16 -2.09 -11.64
C PHE A 66 -0.89 -1.00 -12.44
N VAL A 67 -2.21 -1.14 -12.59
CA VAL A 67 -3.06 -0.11 -13.22
C VAL A 67 -3.00 1.18 -12.40
N ALA A 68 -3.15 1.08 -11.08
CA ALA A 68 -3.10 2.21 -10.16
C ALA A 68 -1.76 2.95 -10.23
N VAL A 69 -0.64 2.24 -10.11
CA VAL A 69 0.69 2.85 -10.24
C VAL A 69 0.87 3.53 -11.59
N THR A 70 0.41 2.92 -12.68
CA THR A 70 0.47 3.53 -14.00
C THR A 70 -0.33 4.84 -14.06
N ILE A 71 -1.54 4.88 -13.47
CA ILE A 71 -2.33 6.12 -13.34
C ILE A 71 -1.57 7.19 -12.54
N LEU A 72 -0.94 6.82 -11.42
CA LEU A 72 -0.15 7.77 -10.62
C LEU A 72 1.05 8.31 -11.40
N ARG A 73 1.69 7.49 -12.26
CA ARG A 73 2.74 7.97 -13.16
C ARG A 73 2.22 9.02 -14.14
N LEU A 74 1.02 8.81 -14.70
CA LEU A 74 0.40 9.79 -15.59
C LEU A 74 0.11 11.11 -14.85
N ARG A 75 -0.36 11.01 -13.61
CA ARG A 75 -0.56 12.17 -12.75
C ARG A 75 0.75 12.91 -12.47
N ASP A 76 1.81 12.21 -12.08
CA ASP A 76 3.12 12.82 -11.81
C ASP A 76 3.73 13.45 -13.08
N ALA A 77 3.40 12.92 -14.26
CA ALA A 77 3.75 13.49 -15.55
C ALA A 77 2.85 14.66 -16.00
N GLY A 78 1.86 15.06 -15.19
CA GLY A 78 0.92 16.15 -15.47
C GLY A 78 -0.07 15.84 -16.60
N ARG A 79 -0.32 14.56 -16.89
CA ARG A 79 -1.23 14.13 -17.98
C ARG A 79 -2.70 14.02 -17.57
N LEU A 80 -2.95 13.90 -16.27
CA LEU A 80 -4.28 13.90 -15.64
C LEU A 80 -4.15 14.37 -14.19
N ASP A 81 -5.24 14.78 -13.57
CA ASP A 81 -5.35 14.99 -12.12
C ASP A 81 -6.23 13.88 -11.50
N LEU A 82 -5.96 13.49 -10.26
CA LEU A 82 -6.81 12.47 -9.59
C LEU A 82 -8.20 13.01 -9.27
N ALA A 83 -8.35 14.34 -9.15
CA ALA A 83 -9.62 15.02 -8.96
C ALA A 83 -10.41 15.20 -10.26
N ASP A 84 -9.83 14.94 -11.43
CA ASP A 84 -10.54 14.99 -12.70
C ASP A 84 -11.76 14.06 -12.64
N ARG A 85 -12.87 14.55 -13.18
CA ARG A 85 -14.07 13.71 -13.33
C ARG A 85 -13.81 12.74 -14.49
N PHE A 86 -14.27 11.50 -14.34
CA PHE A 86 -14.03 10.46 -15.33
C PHE A 86 -14.52 10.86 -16.73
N GLU A 87 -15.63 11.60 -16.83
CA GLU A 87 -16.17 12.11 -18.10
C GLU A 87 -15.30 13.13 -18.84
N GLU A 88 -14.34 13.75 -18.15
CA GLU A 88 -13.41 14.70 -18.76
C GLU A 88 -12.41 14.00 -19.68
N HIS A 89 -12.17 12.72 -19.43
CA HIS A 89 -11.31 11.86 -20.25
C HIS A 89 -12.12 10.84 -21.06
N VAL A 90 -13.14 10.22 -20.45
CA VAL A 90 -13.95 9.14 -21.04
C VAL A 90 -15.43 9.50 -20.99
N ALA A 91 -15.94 10.06 -22.08
CA ALA A 91 -17.34 10.46 -22.20
C ALA A 91 -18.31 9.27 -22.32
N GLY A 92 -19.60 9.50 -22.00
CA GLY A 92 -20.68 8.56 -22.30
C GLY A 92 -20.90 7.45 -21.27
N THR A 93 -20.33 7.56 -20.07
CA THR A 93 -20.57 6.61 -18.98
C THR A 93 -21.64 7.08 -17.99
N PRO A 94 -22.40 6.17 -17.36
CA PRO A 94 -23.40 6.52 -16.35
C PRO A 94 -22.81 7.02 -15.02
N PHE A 95 -21.48 6.97 -14.88
CA PHE A 95 -20.74 7.39 -13.69
C PHE A 95 -19.71 8.48 -14.01
N GLY A 96 -19.90 9.23 -15.08
CA GLY A 96 -18.97 10.27 -15.54
C GLY A 96 -18.52 11.28 -14.46
N SER A 97 -19.39 11.57 -13.49
CA SER A 97 -19.11 12.53 -12.41
C SER A 97 -18.16 12.04 -11.29
N VAL A 98 -17.84 10.74 -11.23
CA VAL A 98 -16.89 10.22 -10.22
C VAL A 98 -15.47 10.63 -10.59
N THR A 99 -14.61 10.84 -9.60
CA THR A 99 -13.21 11.19 -9.85
C THR A 99 -12.32 9.96 -10.07
N ILE A 100 -11.16 10.16 -10.68
CA ILE A 100 -10.15 9.11 -10.86
C ILE A 100 -9.69 8.57 -9.48
N GLU A 101 -9.48 9.45 -8.51
CA GLU A 101 -9.16 9.09 -7.12
C GLU A 101 -10.22 8.16 -6.50
N GLN A 102 -11.50 8.44 -6.74
CA GLN A 102 -12.60 7.64 -6.22
C GLN A 102 -12.65 6.24 -6.83
N LEU A 103 -12.20 6.07 -8.08
CA LEU A 103 -12.05 4.76 -8.69
C LEU A 103 -10.87 4.00 -8.08
N LEU A 104 -9.71 4.66 -7.91
CA LEU A 104 -8.50 4.07 -7.32
C LEU A 104 -8.73 3.56 -5.89
N THR A 105 -9.48 4.33 -5.09
CA THR A 105 -9.77 4.06 -3.67
C THR A 105 -11.00 3.18 -3.43
N HIS A 106 -11.67 2.71 -4.50
CA HIS A 106 -12.95 2.01 -4.41
C HIS A 106 -14.05 2.81 -3.67
N THR A 107 -14.06 4.13 -3.81
CA THR A 107 -15.05 5.02 -3.18
C THR A 107 -16.02 5.65 -4.18
N ALA A 108 -15.90 5.35 -5.48
CA ALA A 108 -16.82 5.82 -6.52
C ALA A 108 -18.28 5.32 -6.31
N GLY A 109 -18.47 4.25 -5.52
CA GLY A 109 -19.78 3.68 -5.26
C GLY A 109 -20.36 2.90 -6.44
N LEU A 110 -19.53 2.54 -7.43
CA LEU A 110 -19.92 1.68 -8.55
C LEU A 110 -20.23 0.26 -8.07
N GLN A 111 -21.06 -0.45 -8.82
CA GLN A 111 -21.26 -1.88 -8.59
C GLN A 111 -19.95 -2.68 -8.61
N ALA A 112 -19.91 -3.78 -7.86
CA ALA A 112 -18.69 -4.57 -7.68
C ALA A 112 -18.29 -5.29 -8.97
N GLU A 113 -19.26 -5.94 -9.62
CA GLU A 113 -19.07 -6.83 -10.77
C GLU A 113 -19.82 -6.37 -12.01
N THR A 114 -19.53 -6.97 -13.16
CA THR A 114 -20.21 -6.70 -14.43
C THR A 114 -21.72 -6.94 -14.35
N PRO A 115 -22.56 -6.17 -15.06
CA PRO A 115 -23.91 -6.62 -15.38
C PRO A 115 -23.84 -7.87 -16.26
N GLY A 116 -24.65 -8.89 -15.98
CA GLY A 116 -24.69 -10.12 -16.78
C GLY A 116 -23.90 -11.29 -16.19
N PRO A 117 -23.26 -12.14 -17.03
CA PRO A 117 -22.65 -13.38 -16.57
C PRO A 117 -21.41 -13.13 -15.71
N TRP A 118 -20.99 -14.17 -14.98
CA TRP A 118 -19.78 -14.14 -14.16
C TRP A 118 -18.54 -13.93 -15.04
N TRP A 119 -18.01 -12.71 -15.06
CA TRP A 119 -16.92 -12.30 -15.98
C TRP A 119 -15.62 -13.08 -15.76
N GLU A 120 -15.37 -13.58 -14.55
CA GLU A 120 -14.18 -14.39 -14.26
C GLU A 120 -14.26 -15.80 -14.88
N ARG A 121 -15.38 -16.18 -15.49
CA ARG A 121 -15.53 -17.45 -16.25
C ARG A 121 -16.12 -17.27 -17.64
N THR A 122 -16.26 -16.03 -18.10
CA THR A 122 -16.89 -15.71 -19.38
C THR A 122 -15.96 -14.81 -20.18
N PRO A 123 -15.67 -15.10 -21.46
CA PRO A 123 -14.94 -14.20 -22.35
C PRO A 123 -15.48 -12.78 -22.27
N GLY A 124 -14.59 -11.82 -22.08
CA GLY A 124 -14.95 -10.41 -21.99
C GLY A 124 -15.19 -9.79 -23.36
N GLY A 125 -15.99 -8.72 -23.35
CA GLY A 125 -16.22 -7.87 -24.51
C GLY A 125 -15.35 -6.62 -24.51
N THR A 126 -15.72 -5.71 -25.40
CA THR A 126 -15.20 -4.35 -25.52
C THR A 126 -15.71 -3.44 -24.39
N TRP A 127 -15.10 -2.27 -24.23
CA TRP A 127 -15.54 -1.25 -23.30
C TRP A 127 -16.99 -0.80 -23.56
N ASP A 128 -17.34 -0.56 -24.83
CA ASP A 128 -18.69 -0.13 -25.22
C ASP A 128 -19.75 -1.17 -24.87
N GLU A 129 -19.44 -2.47 -25.03
CA GLU A 129 -20.33 -3.55 -24.61
C GLU A 129 -20.51 -3.59 -23.08
N LEU A 130 -19.44 -3.34 -22.31
CA LEU A 130 -19.52 -3.26 -20.85
C LEU A 130 -20.40 -2.08 -20.39
N VAL A 131 -20.22 -0.90 -20.99
CA VAL A 131 -21.03 0.29 -20.67
C VAL A 131 -22.49 0.06 -21.07
N ALA A 132 -22.73 -0.47 -22.28
CA ALA A 132 -24.07 -0.78 -22.79
C ALA A 132 -24.80 -1.87 -21.98
N ALA A 133 -24.08 -2.73 -21.26
CA ALA A 133 -24.66 -3.72 -20.36
C ALA A 133 -25.34 -3.12 -19.11
N GLY A 134 -25.17 -1.81 -18.86
CA GLY A 134 -25.87 -1.09 -17.80
C GLY A 134 -25.12 -1.09 -16.47
N VAL A 135 -23.87 -0.59 -16.47
CA VAL A 135 -23.12 -0.35 -15.23
C VAL A 135 -23.84 0.71 -14.38
N GLU A 136 -24.08 0.41 -13.11
CA GLU A 136 -24.79 1.32 -12.19
C GLU A 136 -23.90 1.79 -11.03
N GLN A 137 -24.12 3.04 -10.63
CA GLN A 137 -23.63 3.56 -9.36
C GLN A 137 -24.61 3.17 -8.24
N ARG A 138 -24.13 2.37 -7.28
CA ARG A 138 -24.90 1.82 -6.16
C ARG A 138 -24.95 2.76 -4.96
N PHE A 139 -23.89 3.55 -4.78
CA PHE A 139 -23.74 4.44 -3.65
C PHE A 139 -23.24 5.81 -4.08
N ARG A 140 -23.57 6.84 -3.29
CA ARG A 140 -22.98 8.17 -3.45
C ARG A 140 -21.45 8.08 -3.35
N ALA A 141 -20.76 8.64 -4.34
CA ALA A 141 -19.31 8.66 -4.39
C ALA A 141 -18.68 9.34 -3.15
N GLY A 142 -17.49 8.87 -2.77
CA GLY A 142 -16.72 9.33 -1.61
C GLY A 142 -17.32 8.96 -0.24
N ARG A 143 -18.46 8.25 -0.18
CA ARG A 143 -19.16 8.00 1.10
C ARG A 143 -18.66 6.79 1.88
N ARG A 144 -18.21 5.75 1.19
CA ARG A 144 -17.81 4.47 1.80
C ARG A 144 -16.89 3.71 0.86
N PHE A 145 -16.10 2.80 1.42
CA PHE A 145 -15.46 1.75 0.64
C PHE A 145 -16.52 0.82 0.04
N HIS A 146 -16.41 0.58 -1.27
CA HIS A 146 -17.18 -0.44 -1.98
C HIS A 146 -16.35 -0.98 -3.14
N TYR A 147 -15.68 -2.11 -2.89
CA TYR A 147 -14.80 -2.76 -3.86
C TYR A 147 -15.47 -2.92 -5.23
N THR A 148 -14.74 -2.56 -6.28
CA THR A 148 -15.28 -2.59 -7.64
C THR A 148 -14.24 -3.02 -8.67
N ASN A 149 -14.50 -4.15 -9.32
CA ASN A 149 -13.76 -4.61 -10.49
C ASN A 149 -14.10 -3.74 -11.70
N VAL A 150 -15.35 -3.30 -11.83
CA VAL A 150 -15.80 -2.42 -12.91
C VAL A 150 -15.09 -1.06 -12.86
N GLY A 151 -14.83 -0.52 -11.66
CA GLY A 151 -14.03 0.70 -11.52
C GLY A 151 -12.60 0.55 -12.05
N TYR A 152 -12.00 -0.63 -11.92
CA TYR A 152 -10.67 -0.89 -12.48
C TYR A 152 -10.70 -1.18 -13.99
N ALA A 153 -11.77 -1.78 -14.51
CA ALA A 153 -12.00 -1.80 -15.95
C ALA A 153 -12.04 -0.38 -16.53
N ALA A 154 -12.71 0.55 -15.84
CA ALA A 154 -12.75 1.97 -16.22
C ALA A 154 -11.37 2.63 -16.18
N LEU A 155 -10.58 2.39 -15.12
CA LEU A 155 -9.20 2.90 -15.04
C LEU A 155 -8.29 2.34 -16.13
N GLY A 156 -8.43 1.06 -16.48
CA GLY A 156 -7.67 0.48 -17.59
C GLY A 156 -8.06 1.09 -18.93
N HIS A 157 -9.35 1.31 -19.19
CA HIS A 157 -9.78 2.01 -20.41
C HIS A 157 -9.33 3.48 -20.43
N LEU A 158 -9.31 4.16 -19.28
CA LEU A 158 -8.75 5.50 -19.16
C LEU A 158 -7.27 5.54 -19.57
N LEU A 159 -6.45 4.54 -19.20
CA LEU A 159 -5.08 4.44 -19.69
C LEU A 159 -5.03 4.40 -21.22
N GLU A 160 -5.92 3.63 -21.86
CA GLU A 160 -5.96 3.54 -23.33
C GLU A 160 -6.30 4.87 -23.99
N VAL A 161 -7.25 5.60 -23.41
CA VAL A 161 -7.70 6.89 -23.93
C VAL A 161 -6.61 7.95 -23.76
N VAL A 162 -5.99 8.03 -22.58
CA VAL A 162 -4.95 9.03 -22.31
C VAL A 162 -3.70 8.73 -23.14
N GLU A 163 -3.25 7.48 -23.22
CA GLU A 163 -2.00 7.09 -23.88
C GLU A 163 -2.13 6.77 -25.37
N HIS A 164 -3.35 6.63 -25.89
CA HIS A 164 -3.63 6.19 -27.26
C HIS A 164 -2.96 4.85 -27.63
N ARG A 165 -2.82 3.95 -26.65
CA ARG A 165 -2.22 2.62 -26.78
C ARG A 165 -2.98 1.62 -25.90
N PRO A 166 -2.98 0.30 -26.21
CA PRO A 166 -3.62 -0.69 -25.34
C PRO A 166 -3.07 -0.62 -23.91
N TRP A 167 -3.94 -0.77 -22.90
CA TRP A 167 -3.57 -0.50 -21.50
C TRP A 167 -2.39 -1.36 -21.04
N PHE A 168 -2.33 -2.61 -21.52
CA PHE A 168 -1.25 -3.52 -21.17
C PHE A 168 0.08 -3.11 -21.78
N GLU A 169 0.10 -2.46 -22.95
CA GLU A 169 1.34 -1.94 -23.53
C GLU A 169 1.88 -0.78 -22.70
N VAL A 170 0.99 0.10 -22.22
CA VAL A 170 1.34 1.16 -21.26
C VAL A 170 1.93 0.54 -20.00
N VAL A 171 1.21 -0.37 -19.33
CA VAL A 171 1.71 -1.06 -18.12
C VAL A 171 3.03 -1.78 -18.39
N ARG A 172 3.18 -2.45 -19.54
CA ARG A 172 4.41 -3.17 -19.87
C ARG A 172 5.59 -2.22 -20.03
N ASP A 173 5.47 -1.22 -20.89
CA ASP A 173 6.59 -0.38 -21.30
C ASP A 173 6.96 0.65 -20.23
N ASP A 174 5.94 1.17 -19.55
CA ASP A 174 6.08 2.30 -18.64
C ASP A 174 6.26 1.85 -17.18
N LEU A 175 6.04 0.57 -16.86
CA LEU A 175 6.14 0.01 -15.51
C LEU A 175 6.92 -1.31 -15.46
N LEU A 176 6.48 -2.36 -16.17
CA LEU A 176 7.08 -3.70 -16.03
C LEU A 176 8.52 -3.77 -16.55
N VAL A 177 8.81 -3.19 -17.71
CA VAL A 177 10.15 -3.17 -18.31
C VAL A 177 11.16 -2.41 -17.44
N PRO A 178 10.88 -1.18 -16.97
CA PRO A 178 11.76 -0.47 -16.04
C PRO A 178 12.07 -1.24 -14.75
N LEU A 179 11.08 -1.97 -14.21
CA LEU A 179 11.24 -2.79 -13.00
C LEU A 179 11.84 -4.18 -13.28
N GLY A 180 12.12 -4.53 -14.54
CA GLY A 180 12.64 -5.84 -14.93
C GLY A 180 11.66 -7.00 -14.71
N MET A 181 10.35 -6.73 -14.69
CA MET A 181 9.29 -7.70 -14.48
C MET A 181 8.84 -8.37 -15.80
N MET A 182 9.80 -8.98 -16.49
CA MET A 182 9.62 -9.46 -17.87
C MET A 182 8.77 -10.74 -17.99
N ARG A 183 8.45 -11.37 -16.86
CA ARG A 183 7.61 -12.58 -16.75
C ARG A 183 6.25 -12.25 -16.15
N THR A 184 5.90 -10.97 -16.10
CA THR A 184 4.53 -10.50 -15.88
C THR A 184 3.87 -10.22 -17.22
N THR A 185 2.83 -10.98 -17.57
CA THR A 185 2.23 -10.95 -18.91
C THR A 185 0.70 -10.90 -18.86
N LEU A 186 0.08 -10.41 -19.94
CA LEU A 186 -1.38 -10.34 -20.04
C LEU A 186 -2.05 -11.71 -20.01
N ARG A 187 -1.42 -12.70 -20.62
CA ARG A 187 -1.88 -14.09 -20.73
C ARG A 187 -0.72 -15.02 -20.42
N PRO A 188 -0.95 -16.30 -20.07
CA PRO A 188 0.14 -17.21 -19.72
C PRO A 188 1.14 -17.35 -20.88
N SER A 189 2.43 -17.30 -20.56
CA SER A 189 3.53 -17.41 -21.49
C SER A 189 4.65 -18.27 -20.90
N GLY A 190 5.31 -19.08 -21.74
CA GLY A 190 6.35 -19.99 -21.27
C GLY A 190 5.82 -20.99 -20.24
N ARG A 191 6.51 -21.14 -19.10
CA ARG A 191 6.08 -22.00 -18.01
C ARG A 191 4.98 -21.34 -17.20
N ALA A 192 3.77 -21.92 -17.21
CA ALA A 192 2.61 -21.41 -16.48
C ALA A 192 1.79 -22.55 -15.85
N ALA A 193 1.26 -22.31 -14.65
CA ALA A 193 0.40 -23.23 -13.94
C ALA A 193 -0.99 -23.33 -14.61
N GLN A 194 -1.54 -24.54 -14.64
CA GLN A 194 -2.96 -24.73 -14.95
C GLN A 194 -3.78 -24.45 -13.68
N GLY A 195 -4.89 -23.73 -13.82
CA GLY A 195 -5.82 -23.46 -12.72
C GLY A 195 -6.76 -24.63 -12.45
N TRP A 196 -7.05 -24.86 -11.16
CA TRP A 196 -7.89 -25.97 -10.71
C TRP A 196 -8.94 -25.55 -9.68
N ALA A 197 -10.12 -26.15 -9.75
CA ALA A 197 -11.04 -26.23 -8.63
C ALA A 197 -10.84 -27.59 -7.95
N VAL A 198 -10.51 -27.58 -6.65
CA VAL A 198 -10.37 -28.80 -5.86
C VAL A 198 -11.73 -29.15 -5.28
N HIS A 199 -12.16 -30.41 -5.43
CA HIS A 199 -13.45 -30.84 -4.91
C HIS A 199 -13.47 -30.76 -3.37
N PRO A 200 -14.51 -30.18 -2.75
CA PRO A 200 -14.48 -29.82 -1.33
C PRO A 200 -14.33 -31.02 -0.39
N VAL A 201 -14.76 -32.21 -0.80
CA VAL A 201 -14.79 -33.42 0.04
C VAL A 201 -14.22 -34.68 -0.63
N ALA A 202 -13.49 -34.54 -1.74
CA ALA A 202 -12.85 -35.67 -2.43
C ALA A 202 -11.59 -35.22 -3.14
N ASP A 203 -10.59 -36.09 -3.29
CA ASP A 203 -9.30 -35.80 -3.94
C ASP A 203 -9.41 -35.79 -5.47
N LEU A 204 -10.31 -34.95 -5.95
CA LEU A 204 -10.58 -34.71 -7.36
C LEU A 204 -10.33 -33.24 -7.67
N VAL A 205 -9.75 -32.99 -8.83
CA VAL A 205 -9.55 -31.64 -9.36
C VAL A 205 -10.34 -31.48 -10.66
N LEU A 206 -10.92 -30.31 -10.85
CA LEU A 206 -11.57 -29.89 -12.08
C LEU A 206 -10.77 -28.74 -12.69
N ARG A 207 -10.46 -28.84 -13.98
CA ARG A 207 -9.72 -27.80 -14.69
C ARG A 207 -10.57 -26.53 -14.79
N GLU A 208 -10.01 -25.41 -14.36
CA GLU A 208 -10.55 -24.07 -14.60
C GLU A 208 -9.89 -23.50 -15.85
N PRO A 209 -10.62 -23.30 -16.97
CA PRO A 209 -10.05 -22.77 -18.20
C PRO A 209 -9.70 -21.29 -18.03
N GLU A 210 -8.66 -20.86 -18.74
CA GLU A 210 -8.34 -19.44 -18.90
C GLU A 210 -9.09 -18.87 -20.11
N HIS A 211 -9.45 -17.59 -20.01
CA HIS A 211 -10.06 -16.78 -21.05
C HIS A 211 -9.56 -15.34 -20.95
N ASP A 212 -9.68 -14.61 -22.05
CA ASP A 212 -9.49 -13.17 -22.09
C ASP A 212 -10.73 -12.47 -21.53
N ALA A 213 -10.52 -11.63 -20.51
CA ALA A 213 -11.52 -10.84 -19.83
C ALA A 213 -11.82 -9.50 -20.53
N GLY A 214 -11.16 -9.20 -21.66
CA GLY A 214 -11.45 -8.02 -22.48
C GLY A 214 -11.41 -6.73 -21.66
N ALA A 215 -12.50 -5.95 -21.68
CA ALA A 215 -12.63 -4.73 -20.89
C ALA A 215 -12.40 -4.93 -19.36
N MET A 216 -12.66 -6.13 -18.83
CA MET A 216 -12.43 -6.45 -17.41
C MET A 216 -10.99 -6.90 -17.11
N ALA A 217 -10.12 -7.07 -18.13
CA ALA A 217 -8.74 -7.51 -17.93
C ALA A 217 -7.93 -6.65 -16.93
N PRO A 218 -8.05 -5.31 -16.90
CA PRO A 218 -7.39 -4.45 -15.90
C PRO A 218 -7.78 -4.75 -14.45
N ALA A 219 -8.90 -5.44 -14.21
CA ALA A 219 -9.33 -5.79 -12.86
C ALA A 219 -8.58 -7.02 -12.29
N GLY A 220 -8.05 -7.92 -13.13
CA GLY A 220 -7.48 -9.16 -12.57
C GLY A 220 -6.80 -10.14 -13.53
N GLN A 221 -6.55 -9.76 -14.78
CA GLN A 221 -6.15 -10.75 -15.79
C GLN A 221 -4.69 -11.18 -15.72
N LEU A 222 -3.78 -10.34 -15.24
CA LEU A 222 -2.36 -10.55 -15.42
C LEU A 222 -1.85 -11.84 -14.76
N TRP A 223 -0.79 -12.37 -15.35
CA TRP A 223 -0.01 -13.50 -14.89
C TRP A 223 1.36 -13.03 -14.46
N SER A 224 1.88 -13.59 -13.38
CA SER A 224 3.20 -13.21 -12.85
C SER A 224 3.86 -14.40 -12.18
N THR A 225 5.11 -14.21 -11.78
CA THR A 225 5.94 -15.20 -11.08
C THR A 225 6.25 -14.68 -9.68
N VAL A 226 6.71 -15.55 -8.78
CA VAL A 226 7.13 -15.09 -7.44
C VAL A 226 8.36 -14.17 -7.54
N ALA A 227 9.23 -14.39 -8.53
CA ALA A 227 10.38 -13.52 -8.77
C ALA A 227 9.97 -12.10 -9.16
N ASP A 228 9.02 -11.96 -10.08
CA ASP A 228 8.51 -10.66 -10.50
C ASP A 228 7.69 -9.97 -9.42
N LEU A 229 6.79 -10.68 -8.74
CA LEU A 229 6.09 -10.12 -7.59
C LEU A 229 7.03 -9.80 -6.41
N GLY A 230 8.20 -10.46 -6.34
CA GLY A 230 9.26 -10.09 -5.40
C GLY A 230 9.86 -8.71 -5.72
N ARG A 231 10.02 -8.38 -7.02
CA ARG A 231 10.39 -7.02 -7.46
C ARG A 231 9.27 -6.02 -7.19
N TRP A 232 8.01 -6.44 -7.35
CA TRP A 232 6.86 -5.60 -7.02
C TRP A 232 6.76 -5.30 -5.52
N ALA A 233 7.08 -6.26 -4.67
CA ALA A 233 7.21 -6.05 -3.23
C ALA A 233 8.35 -5.08 -2.89
N ALA A 234 9.50 -5.18 -3.59
CA ALA A 234 10.60 -4.24 -3.43
C ALA A 234 10.23 -2.81 -3.88
N PHE A 235 9.48 -2.68 -4.98
CA PHE A 235 8.89 -1.42 -5.43
C PHE A 235 8.00 -0.81 -4.34
N LEU A 236 7.10 -1.60 -3.77
CA LEU A 236 6.21 -1.18 -2.69
C LEU A 236 6.99 -0.75 -1.42
N ALA A 237 8.14 -1.37 -1.17
CA ALA A 237 9.07 -1.02 -0.10
C ALA A 237 9.95 0.21 -0.42
N GLY A 238 9.71 0.91 -1.53
CA GLY A 238 10.39 2.15 -1.90
C GLY A 238 11.51 2.02 -2.94
N ARG A 239 11.78 0.81 -3.47
CA ARG A 239 12.74 0.63 -4.58
C ARG A 239 12.06 0.82 -5.93
N THR A 240 11.77 2.07 -6.26
CA THR A 240 10.91 2.39 -7.41
C THR A 240 11.62 2.37 -8.75
N GLU A 241 12.96 2.28 -8.80
CA GLU A 241 13.76 2.45 -10.03
C GLU A 241 13.42 3.76 -10.79
N GLY A 242 13.00 4.80 -10.07
CA GLY A 242 12.60 6.09 -10.64
C GLY A 242 11.22 6.09 -11.31
N VAL A 243 10.46 5.00 -11.21
CA VAL A 243 9.10 4.88 -11.76
C VAL A 243 8.14 5.86 -11.08
N LEU A 244 8.24 5.99 -9.74
CA LEU A 244 7.52 6.95 -8.91
C LEU A 244 8.48 7.59 -7.90
N SER A 245 8.12 8.80 -7.46
CA SER A 245 8.80 9.47 -6.35
C SER A 245 8.50 8.78 -5.01
N ALA A 246 9.36 8.98 -4.00
CA ALA A 246 9.11 8.46 -2.65
C ALA A 246 7.83 9.05 -2.03
N ASP A 247 7.54 10.32 -2.30
CA ASP A 247 6.34 11.01 -1.80
C ASP A 247 5.07 10.42 -2.43
N THR A 248 5.10 10.15 -3.75
CA THR A 248 3.96 9.50 -4.44
C THR A 248 3.72 8.08 -3.91
N VAL A 249 4.79 7.33 -3.60
CA VAL A 249 4.64 6.00 -2.97
C VAL A 249 4.06 6.14 -1.57
N ALA A 250 4.49 7.11 -0.78
CA ALA A 250 3.96 7.35 0.55
C ALA A 250 2.45 7.67 0.50
N GLU A 251 2.05 8.62 -0.35
CA GLU A 251 0.66 9.04 -0.58
C GLU A 251 -0.22 7.86 -1.03
N MET A 252 0.28 7.04 -1.96
CA MET A 252 -0.43 5.87 -2.49
C MET A 252 -0.79 4.85 -1.42
N LEU A 253 -0.01 4.80 -0.34
CA LEU A 253 -0.15 3.85 0.77
C LEU A 253 -0.80 4.48 2.01
N GLU A 254 -1.24 5.73 1.93
CA GLU A 254 -2.07 6.32 2.97
C GLU A 254 -3.43 5.59 3.06
N PRO A 255 -4.04 5.51 4.24
CA PRO A 255 -5.38 4.95 4.39
C PRO A 255 -6.43 5.98 3.94
N HIS A 256 -6.73 6.02 2.64
CA HIS A 256 -7.73 6.95 2.06
C HIS A 256 -9.16 6.64 2.50
N MET A 257 -9.52 5.35 2.58
CA MET A 257 -10.83 4.92 3.05
C MET A 257 -10.74 3.63 3.86
N VAL A 258 -11.29 3.65 5.09
CA VAL A 258 -11.33 2.46 5.96
C VAL A 258 -12.32 1.41 5.46
N HIS A 259 -11.99 0.14 5.69
CA HIS A 259 -12.91 -0.97 5.53
C HIS A 259 -13.77 -1.05 6.79
N GLU A 260 -15.03 -0.65 6.66
CA GLU A 260 -16.00 -0.71 7.75
C GLU A 260 -16.61 -2.12 7.84
N GLU A 261 -16.36 -2.80 8.95
CA GLU A 261 -17.08 -4.02 9.35
C GLU A 261 -17.79 -3.77 10.68
N VAL A 262 -19.12 -3.86 10.66
CA VAL A 262 -19.95 -3.51 11.81
C VAL A 262 -19.59 -4.39 13.01
N GLY A 263 -19.14 -3.75 14.09
CA GLY A 263 -18.76 -4.43 15.34
C GLY A 263 -17.29 -4.89 15.40
N ALA A 264 -16.46 -4.55 14.40
CA ALA A 264 -15.04 -4.85 14.38
C ALA A 264 -14.18 -3.56 14.44
N PRO A 265 -12.94 -3.62 14.96
CA PRO A 265 -12.01 -2.50 14.88
C PRO A 265 -11.58 -2.25 13.43
N TRP A 266 -11.30 -0.99 13.11
CA TRP A 266 -10.71 -0.61 11.82
C TRP A 266 -9.27 -1.10 11.72
N THR A 267 -9.10 -2.22 11.02
CA THR A 267 -7.80 -2.88 10.81
C THR A 267 -7.43 -2.94 9.33
N GLY A 268 -8.33 -2.55 8.43
CA GLY A 268 -8.10 -2.48 7.00
C GLY A 268 -8.56 -1.14 6.43
N ALA A 269 -7.86 -0.69 5.40
CA ALA A 269 -8.19 0.48 4.60
C ALA A 269 -7.72 0.24 3.17
N HIS A 270 -8.12 1.15 2.29
CA HIS A 270 -7.66 1.19 0.91
C HIS A 270 -6.99 2.53 0.64
N GLY A 271 -5.80 2.48 0.04
CA GLY A 271 -5.09 3.64 -0.52
C GLY A 271 -5.43 3.84 -1.99
N LEU A 272 -4.48 4.40 -2.75
CA LEU A 272 -4.60 4.57 -4.20
C LEU A 272 -4.25 3.27 -4.92
N GLY A 273 -5.16 2.30 -4.88
CA GLY A 273 -5.01 0.99 -5.52
C GLY A 273 -4.38 -0.12 -4.69
N TRP A 274 -4.21 0.12 -3.39
CA TRP A 274 -3.59 -0.83 -2.47
C TRP A 274 -4.45 -1.06 -1.25
N GLU A 275 -4.49 -2.31 -0.79
CA GLU A 275 -4.98 -2.62 0.55
C GLU A 275 -3.90 -2.22 1.56
N VAL A 276 -4.32 -1.56 2.64
CA VAL A 276 -3.48 -1.16 3.77
C VAL A 276 -4.08 -1.78 5.03
N TRP A 277 -3.26 -2.49 5.81
CA TRP A 277 -3.70 -3.16 7.03
C TRP A 277 -2.94 -2.64 8.24
N ASN A 278 -3.61 -2.60 9.39
CA ASN A 278 -3.02 -2.38 10.69
C ASN A 278 -3.17 -3.66 11.51
N VAL A 279 -2.04 -4.28 11.85
CA VAL A 279 -1.97 -5.46 12.71
C VAL A 279 -1.18 -5.09 13.95
N ASP A 280 -1.87 -4.95 15.08
CA ASP A 280 -1.28 -4.61 16.38
C ASP A 280 -0.37 -3.37 16.35
N GLY A 281 -0.76 -2.34 15.58
CA GLY A 281 -0.01 -1.09 15.43
C GLY A 281 1.04 -1.10 14.30
N VAL A 282 1.30 -2.26 13.68
CA VAL A 282 2.21 -2.37 12.54
C VAL A 282 1.42 -2.23 11.24
N ARG A 283 1.85 -1.31 10.38
CA ARG A 283 1.23 -1.10 9.06
C ARG A 283 1.82 -2.02 8.00
N TYR A 284 0.93 -2.62 7.23
CA TYR A 284 1.24 -3.42 6.07
C TYR A 284 0.51 -2.87 4.85
N ALA A 285 1.06 -3.07 3.65
CA ALA A 285 0.33 -2.84 2.41
C ALA A 285 0.53 -3.98 1.43
N GLY A 286 -0.38 -4.10 0.47
CA GLY A 286 -0.34 -5.15 -0.53
C GLY A 286 -1.68 -5.32 -1.23
N HIS A 287 -1.94 -6.53 -1.73
CA HIS A 287 -3.23 -6.87 -2.30
C HIS A 287 -3.41 -8.39 -2.36
N GLY A 288 -4.64 -8.86 -2.17
CA GLY A 288 -5.01 -10.24 -2.49
C GLY A 288 -5.32 -10.45 -3.97
N GLY A 289 -5.28 -11.69 -4.44
CA GLY A 289 -5.68 -12.04 -5.80
C GLY A 289 -6.51 -13.30 -5.81
N SER A 290 -7.62 -13.27 -6.54
CA SER A 290 -8.43 -14.44 -6.84
C SER A 290 -8.85 -14.37 -8.30
N MET A 291 -8.75 -15.51 -8.98
CA MET A 291 -9.41 -15.81 -10.24
C MET A 291 -9.76 -17.31 -10.20
N PRO A 292 -10.75 -17.81 -10.95
CA PRO A 292 -11.02 -19.24 -11.00
C PRO A 292 -9.76 -20.04 -11.30
N GLY A 293 -9.44 -20.97 -10.40
CA GLY A 293 -8.24 -21.79 -10.43
C GLY A 293 -6.99 -21.17 -9.83
N PHE A 294 -7.03 -19.96 -9.25
CA PHE A 294 -5.85 -19.28 -8.72
C PHE A 294 -6.14 -18.39 -7.51
N LEU A 295 -5.20 -18.40 -6.57
CA LEU A 295 -5.11 -17.45 -5.48
C LEU A 295 -3.71 -16.86 -5.43
N ALA A 296 -3.62 -15.57 -5.12
CA ALA A 296 -2.37 -14.85 -4.96
C ALA A 296 -2.42 -13.94 -3.74
N GLY A 297 -1.26 -13.63 -3.21
CA GLY A 297 -1.12 -12.70 -2.10
C GLY A 297 0.21 -11.97 -2.16
N LEU A 298 0.17 -10.66 -1.90
CA LEU A 298 1.32 -9.80 -1.70
C LEU A 298 1.08 -9.00 -0.42
N ARG A 299 2.07 -8.97 0.47
CA ARG A 299 2.05 -8.15 1.68
C ARG A 299 3.45 -7.67 1.99
N VAL A 300 3.60 -6.39 2.32
CA VAL A 300 4.84 -5.74 2.73
C VAL A 300 4.63 -5.02 4.04
N ASN A 301 5.53 -5.20 4.99
CA ASN A 301 5.62 -4.42 6.22
C ASN A 301 6.19 -3.04 5.90
N LEU A 302 5.39 -1.99 6.09
CA LEU A 302 5.79 -0.63 5.69
C LEU A 302 6.88 -0.03 6.57
N ALA A 303 7.11 -0.56 7.78
CA ALA A 303 8.17 -0.08 8.66
C ALA A 303 9.55 -0.65 8.29
N THR A 304 9.59 -1.87 7.74
CA THR A 304 10.85 -2.60 7.50
C THR A 304 11.13 -2.83 6.01
N GLY A 305 10.11 -2.74 5.15
CA GLY A 305 10.19 -3.12 3.74
C GLY A 305 10.19 -4.63 3.49
N ASP A 306 10.02 -5.44 4.54
CA ASP A 306 9.96 -6.90 4.42
C ASP A 306 8.65 -7.33 3.78
N GLY A 307 8.73 -8.23 2.79
CA GLY A 307 7.59 -8.66 1.98
C GLY A 307 7.42 -10.17 1.93
N VAL A 308 6.19 -10.59 1.66
CA VAL A 308 5.84 -11.99 1.35
C VAL A 308 4.95 -12.04 0.11
N VAL A 309 5.20 -13.04 -0.72
CA VAL A 309 4.43 -13.34 -1.92
C VAL A 309 3.98 -14.80 -1.87
N THR A 310 2.73 -15.08 -2.22
CA THR A 310 2.22 -16.45 -2.37
C THR A 310 1.42 -16.57 -3.66
N LEU A 311 1.63 -17.65 -4.41
CA LEU A 311 0.94 -17.99 -5.65
C LEU A 311 0.47 -19.45 -5.57
N LEU A 312 -0.83 -19.67 -5.78
CA LEU A 312 -1.49 -20.96 -5.65
C LEU A 312 -2.39 -21.19 -6.87
N ASN A 313 -2.43 -22.42 -7.41
CA ASN A 313 -3.32 -22.76 -8.53
C ASN A 313 -4.59 -23.51 -8.08
N THR A 314 -5.30 -22.95 -7.10
CA THR A 314 -6.62 -23.40 -6.67
C THR A 314 -7.59 -22.22 -6.57
N THR A 315 -8.89 -22.42 -6.84
CA THR A 315 -9.94 -21.40 -6.64
C THR A 315 -10.13 -21.02 -5.16
N SER A 316 -9.93 -21.97 -4.24
CA SER A 316 -10.20 -21.73 -2.81
C SER A 316 -9.35 -22.65 -1.94
N THR A 317 -8.86 -22.14 -0.82
CA THR A 317 -8.17 -22.92 0.21
C THR A 317 -8.20 -22.18 1.55
N PRO A 318 -8.28 -22.86 2.70
CA PRO A 318 -8.28 -22.20 4.01
C PRO A 318 -6.91 -21.65 4.43
N VAL A 319 -5.81 -22.10 3.81
CA VAL A 319 -4.44 -21.84 4.30
C VAL A 319 -3.75 -20.61 3.70
N GLY A 320 -4.32 -20.00 2.65
CA GLY A 320 -3.61 -18.96 1.89
C GLY A 320 -3.23 -17.74 2.75
N ARG A 321 -4.18 -17.24 3.55
CA ARG A 321 -3.98 -16.08 4.42
C ARG A 321 -3.05 -16.38 5.60
N SER A 322 -3.19 -17.54 6.24
CA SER A 322 -2.35 -17.93 7.37
C SER A 322 -0.90 -18.14 6.93
N LEU A 323 -0.67 -18.77 5.77
CA LEU A 323 0.67 -18.96 5.23
C LEU A 323 1.44 -17.64 5.09
N MET A 324 0.83 -16.58 4.55
CA MET A 324 1.49 -15.27 4.45
C MET A 324 1.91 -14.72 5.81
N THR A 325 1.04 -14.84 6.81
CA THR A 325 1.33 -14.42 8.19
C THR A 325 2.49 -15.24 8.78
N ASP A 326 2.48 -16.55 8.62
CA ASP A 326 3.48 -17.46 9.18
C ASP A 326 4.86 -17.28 8.52
N LEU A 327 4.90 -17.07 7.19
CA LEU A 327 6.14 -16.75 6.46
C LEU A 327 6.76 -15.44 6.97
N HIS A 328 5.93 -14.41 7.14
CA HIS A 328 6.40 -13.11 7.62
C HIS A 328 6.87 -13.16 9.09
N ALA A 329 6.12 -13.85 9.96
CA ALA A 329 6.53 -14.07 11.35
C ALA A 329 7.88 -14.82 11.43
N THR A 330 8.04 -15.88 10.63
CA THR A 330 9.29 -16.65 10.56
C THR A 330 10.48 -15.77 10.13
N LEU A 331 10.28 -14.86 9.16
CA LEU A 331 11.31 -13.92 8.75
C LEU A 331 11.73 -12.99 9.90
N LEU A 332 10.76 -12.41 10.61
CA LEU A 332 11.02 -11.48 11.70
C LEU A 332 11.72 -12.16 12.89
N GLU A 333 11.36 -13.40 13.21
CA GLU A 333 12.00 -14.18 14.27
C GLU A 333 13.44 -14.59 13.90
N ALA A 334 13.65 -15.04 12.68
CA ALA A 334 14.94 -15.56 12.23
C ALA A 334 16.00 -14.48 12.03
N ALA A 335 15.57 -13.30 11.59
CA ALA A 335 16.45 -12.20 11.29
C ALA A 335 15.72 -10.90 11.67
N PRO A 336 15.70 -10.53 12.96
CA PRO A 336 15.11 -9.27 13.38
C PRO A 336 15.86 -8.10 12.76
N ASN A 337 15.15 -7.03 12.43
CA ASN A 337 15.77 -5.81 11.93
C ASN A 337 16.72 -5.24 12.99
N ALA A 338 17.98 -5.02 12.61
CA ALA A 338 18.95 -4.45 13.52
C ALA A 338 18.51 -3.03 13.88
N PRO A 339 18.47 -2.66 15.17
CA PRO A 339 18.19 -1.27 15.54
C PRO A 339 19.28 -0.39 14.95
N THR A 340 18.91 0.80 14.46
CA THR A 340 19.90 1.80 14.04
C THR A 340 20.80 2.11 15.24
N PRO A 341 22.13 1.89 15.14
CA PRO A 341 23.02 2.21 16.24
C PRO A 341 22.86 3.68 16.61
N TRP A 342 22.76 3.94 17.91
CA TRP A 342 22.78 5.31 18.38
C TRP A 342 24.16 5.92 18.07
N VAL A 343 24.15 7.07 17.38
CA VAL A 343 25.33 7.87 17.12
C VAL A 343 25.11 9.24 17.75
N GLY A 344 26.01 9.64 18.66
CA GLY A 344 26.03 11.01 19.17
C GLY A 344 26.38 11.97 18.03
N GLN A 345 25.48 12.89 17.69
CA GLN A 345 25.80 13.96 16.75
C GLN A 345 26.67 15.02 17.45
N GLY A 346 27.72 15.48 16.76
CA GLY A 346 28.78 16.32 17.34
C GLY A 346 28.50 17.82 17.36
N GLU A 347 27.41 18.30 16.74
CA GLU A 347 27.08 19.73 16.68
C GLU A 347 25.91 20.08 17.60
N ALA A 348 26.09 21.14 18.40
CA ALA A 348 25.17 21.62 19.42
C ALA A 348 24.03 22.53 18.87
N VAL A 349 23.56 22.28 17.65
CA VAL A 349 22.53 23.11 17.02
C VAL A 349 21.18 22.87 17.70
N GLY A 350 20.50 23.94 18.12
CA GLY A 350 19.16 23.88 18.72
C GLY A 350 19.10 23.48 20.20
N LEU A 351 20.24 23.43 20.91
CA LEU A 351 20.24 23.15 22.37
C LEU A 351 19.44 24.19 23.17
N ASP A 352 19.28 25.41 22.66
CA ASP A 352 18.42 26.45 23.21
C ASP A 352 16.92 26.12 23.12
N LEU A 353 16.54 25.11 22.33
CA LEU A 353 15.17 24.62 22.19
C LEU A 353 14.84 23.46 23.13
N VAL A 354 15.83 22.76 23.69
CA VAL A 354 15.57 21.56 24.51
C VAL A 354 15.13 21.91 25.93
N GLY A 355 14.53 20.95 26.63
CA GLY A 355 14.06 21.09 28.00
C GLY A 355 12.56 21.34 28.09
N GLN A 356 12.12 21.82 29.26
CA GLN A 356 10.69 22.01 29.51
C GLN A 356 10.14 23.26 28.82
N TRP A 357 8.93 23.10 28.30
CA TRP A 357 8.06 24.12 27.72
C TRP A 357 6.65 23.95 28.28
N HIS A 358 5.81 24.97 28.12
CA HIS A 358 4.42 24.96 28.57
C HIS A 358 3.51 25.52 27.49
N TRP A 359 2.44 24.80 27.18
CA TRP A 359 1.29 25.38 26.50
C TRP A 359 0.24 25.73 27.57
N GLY A 360 0.10 27.03 27.86
CA GLY A 360 -0.66 27.49 29.03
C GLY A 360 -0.07 26.86 30.31
N PRO A 361 -0.84 26.08 31.10
CA PRO A 361 -0.32 25.38 32.26
C PRO A 361 0.26 23.98 31.94
N ALA A 362 0.09 23.47 30.72
CA ALA A 362 0.41 22.08 30.39
C ALA A 362 1.90 21.94 30.05
N PRO A 363 2.70 21.19 30.84
CA PRO A 363 4.11 21.01 30.55
C PRO A 363 4.33 20.01 29.39
N VAL A 364 5.36 20.28 28.60
CA VAL A 364 5.86 19.40 27.54
C VAL A 364 7.38 19.49 27.50
N VAL A 365 8.06 18.37 27.22
CA VAL A 365 9.52 18.36 27.09
C VAL A 365 9.88 18.40 25.61
N ALA A 366 10.70 19.36 25.23
CA ALA A 366 11.39 19.38 23.95
C ALA A 366 12.72 18.66 24.06
N SER A 367 13.03 17.81 23.09
CA SER A 367 14.32 17.15 22.98
C SER A 367 14.81 17.17 21.54
N LEU A 368 16.12 17.06 21.35
CA LEU A 368 16.72 16.84 20.03
C LEU A 368 17.14 15.38 19.91
N ARG A 369 16.73 14.75 18.82
CA ARG A 369 17.02 13.35 18.50
C ARG A 369 17.32 13.24 17.02
N GLN A 370 18.54 12.81 16.67
CA GLN A 370 18.96 12.62 15.27
C GLN A 370 18.73 13.88 14.38
N GLY A 371 19.01 15.08 14.91
CA GLY A 371 18.79 16.34 14.20
C GLY A 371 17.34 16.82 14.15
N ARG A 372 16.39 16.08 14.74
CA ARG A 372 14.96 16.44 14.81
C ARG A 372 14.60 17.01 16.16
N LEU A 373 13.77 18.04 16.16
CA LEU A 373 13.09 18.52 17.36
C LEU A 373 11.94 17.56 17.67
N VAL A 374 11.83 17.14 18.91
CA VAL A 374 10.75 16.28 19.40
C VAL A 374 10.09 17.00 20.56
N LEU A 375 8.81 17.34 20.42
CA LEU A 375 8.03 18.04 21.45
C LEU A 375 7.02 17.05 22.03
N GLY A 376 7.22 16.60 23.26
CA GLY A 376 6.42 15.54 23.89
C GLY A 376 6.78 14.15 23.38
N GLU A 377 5.93 13.14 23.63
CA GLU A 377 6.16 11.79 23.11
C GLU A 377 5.37 11.51 21.82
N PRO A 378 6.04 11.23 20.68
CA PRO A 378 5.37 10.92 19.43
C PRO A 378 4.37 9.77 19.57
N GLY A 379 3.16 9.98 19.07
CA GLY A 379 2.06 9.01 19.18
C GLY A 379 1.26 9.12 20.48
N GLU A 380 1.72 9.88 21.47
CA GLU A 380 0.95 10.21 22.67
C GLU A 380 0.39 11.63 22.59
N ARG A 381 -0.94 11.77 22.67
CA ARG A 381 -1.66 13.06 22.66
C ARG A 381 -1.28 13.89 21.42
N ARG A 382 -0.48 14.94 21.62
CA ARG A 382 0.02 15.86 20.58
C ARG A 382 1.54 15.86 20.49
N GLY A 383 2.20 14.83 21.01
CA GLY A 383 3.64 14.70 20.84
C GLY A 383 3.99 14.45 19.38
N SER A 384 4.99 15.18 18.87
CA SER A 384 5.35 15.17 17.45
C SER A 384 6.85 15.40 17.24
N ARG A 385 7.37 14.89 16.12
CA ARG A 385 8.72 15.18 15.62
C ARG A 385 8.65 16.29 14.58
N PHE A 386 9.75 17.03 14.42
CA PHE A 386 9.87 18.12 13.47
C PHE A 386 11.23 18.08 12.76
N ASP A 387 11.22 18.25 11.44
CA ASP A 387 12.44 18.44 10.63
C ASP A 387 12.72 19.95 10.45
N PRO A 388 13.99 20.38 10.48
CA PRO A 388 14.35 21.78 10.25
C PRO A 388 14.18 22.12 8.76
N VAL A 389 13.48 23.22 8.47
CA VAL A 389 13.31 23.76 7.10
C VAL A 389 13.96 25.13 6.93
N GLY A 390 14.44 25.73 8.02
CA GLY A 390 15.19 26.98 8.06
C GLY A 390 15.84 27.20 9.43
N PRO A 391 16.56 28.32 9.64
CA PRO A 391 17.27 28.60 10.90
C PRO A 391 16.39 28.59 12.17
N ASP A 392 15.13 29.02 12.03
CA ASP A 392 14.15 29.12 13.11
C ASP A 392 12.78 28.54 12.67
N GLU A 393 12.78 27.70 11.64
CA GLU A 393 11.58 27.12 11.05
C GLU A 393 11.72 25.60 10.98
N TRP A 394 10.68 24.93 11.42
CA TRP A 394 10.58 23.48 11.42
C TRP A 394 9.20 23.06 10.91
N ILE A 395 9.09 21.84 10.40
CA ILE A 395 7.84 21.27 9.90
C ILE A 395 7.51 20.01 10.68
N GLY A 396 6.27 19.88 11.15
CA GLY A 396 5.85 18.70 11.90
C GLY A 396 5.69 17.47 11.02
N LEU A 397 6.07 16.31 11.57
CA LEU A 397 6.17 15.05 10.83
C LEU A 397 5.07 14.04 11.22
N ASP A 398 4.44 14.23 12.39
CA ASP A 398 3.56 13.21 12.97
C ASP A 398 2.32 13.76 13.67
N GLY A 399 1.28 12.93 13.67
CA GLY A 399 0.08 13.11 14.48
C GLY A 399 -0.64 14.40 14.16
N TYR A 400 -1.00 15.13 15.21
CA TYR A 400 -1.80 16.35 15.10
C TYR A 400 -1.04 17.50 14.41
N TYR A 401 0.30 17.50 14.46
CA TYR A 401 1.14 18.55 13.90
C TYR A 401 1.78 18.17 12.56
N THR A 402 1.39 17.06 11.92
CA THR A 402 1.92 16.71 10.59
C THR A 402 1.65 17.84 9.60
N GLY A 403 2.70 18.34 8.94
CA GLY A 403 2.62 19.45 8.00
C GLY A 403 2.43 20.84 8.63
N GLU A 404 2.31 20.93 9.96
CA GLU A 404 2.17 22.21 10.65
C GLU A 404 3.55 22.86 10.88
N PRO A 405 3.70 24.16 10.57
CA PRO A 405 4.95 24.86 10.81
C PRO A 405 5.13 25.16 12.30
N LEU A 406 6.35 24.94 12.78
CA LEU A 406 6.85 25.40 14.07
C LEU A 406 7.87 26.51 13.82
N ARG A 407 7.64 27.67 14.42
CA ARG A 407 8.52 28.84 14.37
C ARG A 407 9.13 29.08 15.74
N VAL A 408 10.45 29.24 15.74
CA VAL A 408 11.21 29.66 16.92
C VAL A 408 11.20 31.19 16.95
N VAL A 409 10.54 31.77 17.94
CA VAL A 409 10.49 33.23 18.09
C VAL A 409 11.57 33.67 19.06
N ARG A 410 12.43 34.59 18.62
CA ARG A 410 13.55 35.13 19.40
C ARG A 410 13.28 36.56 19.84
N ASP A 411 13.81 36.93 20.99
CA ASP A 411 13.76 38.31 21.48
C ASP A 411 14.85 39.20 20.84
N ALA A 412 14.86 40.49 21.19
CA ALA A 412 15.81 41.47 20.65
C ALA A 412 17.29 41.15 20.94
N HIS A 413 17.58 40.25 21.88
CA HIS A 413 18.93 39.81 22.23
C HIS A 413 19.28 38.47 21.55
N GLY A 414 18.39 37.92 20.73
CA GLY A 414 18.59 36.65 20.01
C GLY A 414 18.29 35.40 20.85
N ALA A 415 17.81 35.55 22.09
CA ALA A 415 17.42 34.42 22.93
C ALA A 415 16.04 33.91 22.51
N VAL A 416 15.83 32.59 22.60
CA VAL A 416 14.52 32.00 22.31
C VAL A 416 13.50 32.49 23.33
N SER A 417 12.48 33.17 22.83
CA SER A 417 11.37 33.68 23.63
C SER A 417 10.28 32.62 23.79
N HIS A 418 9.81 32.05 22.68
CA HIS A 418 8.72 31.08 22.66
C HIS A 418 8.74 30.29 21.34
N LEU A 419 7.98 29.19 21.30
CA LEU A 419 7.72 28.45 20.07
C LEU A 419 6.27 28.71 19.65
N ASP A 420 6.07 29.13 18.41
CA ASP A 420 4.76 29.20 17.79
C ASP A 420 4.58 27.96 16.91
N LEU A 421 3.59 27.14 17.23
CA LEU A 421 3.26 25.91 16.52
C LEU A 421 1.77 25.91 16.22
N ALA A 422 1.40 26.06 14.94
CA ALA A 422 0.04 26.40 14.53
C ALA A 422 -0.50 27.62 15.32
N SER A 423 -1.60 27.46 16.06
CA SER A 423 -2.15 28.50 16.96
C SER A 423 -1.67 28.40 18.41
N PHE A 424 -0.77 27.47 18.71
CA PHE A 424 -0.29 27.21 20.07
C PHE A 424 1.03 27.93 20.31
N ARG A 425 1.10 28.63 21.45
CA ARG A 425 2.32 29.25 21.95
C ARG A 425 2.88 28.44 23.12
N PHE A 426 4.15 28.09 23.01
CA PHE A 426 4.89 27.35 24.03
C PHE A 426 5.93 28.26 24.69
N THR A 427 5.85 28.41 26.01
CA THR A 427 6.73 29.28 26.81
C THR A 427 7.54 28.46 27.81
N ARG A 428 8.64 29.02 28.32
CA ARG A 428 9.47 28.34 29.34
C ARG A 428 8.78 28.26 30.70
N GLU A 429 7.94 29.24 31.03
CA GLU A 429 7.10 29.27 32.23
C GLU A 429 5.61 29.15 31.87
N PRO A 430 4.77 28.55 32.73
CA PRO A 430 3.34 28.44 32.47
C PRO A 430 2.70 29.83 32.56
N TYR A 431 2.05 30.25 31.46
CA TYR A 431 1.51 31.61 31.33
C TYR A 431 2.54 32.71 31.71
N ASP A 432 3.74 32.64 31.14
CA ASP A 432 4.81 33.65 31.33
C ASP A 432 4.34 35.09 31.03
N PRO A 433 4.11 35.93 32.06
CA PRO A 433 3.54 37.28 31.89
C PRO A 433 4.51 38.26 31.23
N ALA A 434 5.81 37.93 31.17
CA ALA A 434 6.80 38.71 30.46
C ALA A 434 6.78 38.45 28.94
N ARG A 435 5.96 37.49 28.49
CA ARG A 435 5.80 37.13 27.08
C ARG A 435 4.44 37.54 26.58
N ASP A 436 4.38 37.79 25.28
CA ASP A 436 3.11 38.02 24.59
C ASP A 436 2.29 36.71 24.66
N ILE A 437 1.33 36.64 25.57
CA ILE A 437 0.39 35.52 25.65
C ILE A 437 -0.85 35.92 24.87
N PRO A 438 -1.21 35.22 23.79
CA PRO A 438 -2.43 35.50 23.05
C PRO A 438 -3.65 35.46 23.98
N GLY A 439 -4.40 36.57 24.03
CA GLY A 439 -5.56 36.73 24.91
C GLY A 439 -5.26 37.24 26.33
N GLY A 440 -3.98 37.42 26.68
CA GLY A 440 -3.55 37.89 27.99
C GLY A 440 -3.74 36.86 29.12
N VAL A 441 -3.44 37.29 30.34
CA VAL A 441 -3.66 36.57 31.59
C VAL A 441 -4.36 37.50 32.57
N ASP A 442 -5.01 36.96 33.60
CA ASP A 442 -5.59 37.77 34.66
C ASP A 442 -4.49 38.60 35.36
N GLU A 443 -4.77 39.87 35.64
CA GLU A 443 -3.82 40.79 36.29
C GLU A 443 -3.42 40.32 37.71
N ALA A 444 -4.28 39.56 38.39
CA ALA A 444 -3.98 38.96 39.69
C ALA A 444 -3.03 37.75 39.58
N GLY A 445 -2.84 37.20 38.38
CA GLY A 445 -2.01 36.02 38.14
C GLY A 445 -2.55 34.77 38.82
N TRP A 446 -1.67 34.00 39.46
CA TRP A 446 -2.01 32.72 40.13
C TRP A 446 -2.55 32.88 41.56
N HIS A 447 -2.85 34.10 42.02
CA HIS A 447 -3.01 34.45 43.43
C HIS A 447 -4.46 34.61 43.91
#